data_AF-A0A9D1CU02-F1
#
_entry.id   AF-A0A9D1CU02-F1
#
_cell.length_a   1.000
_cell.length_b   1.000
_cell.length_c   1.000
_cell.angle_alpha   90.00
_cell.angle_beta   90.00
_cell.angle_gamma   90.00
#
_symmetry.space_group_name_H-M   'P 1'
#
loop_
_entity.id
_entity.type
_entity.pdbx_description
1 polymer ?
#
loop_
_entity_poly.entity_id
_entity_poly.type
_entity_poly.pdbx_seq_one_letter_code
_entity_poly.pdbx_strand_id
1 'polypeptide(L)'
;MKEFILDICRLFLFGHKSSSERYVAWLRKQGVKVGDHTHFYTPWEISVDAQRPWMIEIGSHVHITMGCTILQHGYDWAVLQKKYGEVLGSYGKAKIGNNAFIGQKTIVLKGVQIGDNVIVGAKSLVNRPLAPNGVYVGVQRCLCVGKTTGKWGG
;
A
#
# COMPACT_ATOMS: atom_id res chain seq x y z
N MET A 1 21.76 23.41 -12.88
CA MET A 1 20.91 23.72 -14.05
C MET A 1 20.17 22.49 -14.58
N LYS A 2 20.84 21.34 -14.84
CA LYS A 2 20.19 20.08 -15.26
C LYS A 2 19.16 19.56 -14.25
N GLU A 3 19.52 19.45 -12.97
CA GLU A 3 18.60 18.99 -11.91
C GLU A 3 17.34 19.86 -11.79
N PHE A 4 17.51 21.19 -11.85
CA PHE A 4 16.39 22.13 -11.79
C PHE A 4 15.41 21.98 -12.96
N ILE A 5 15.93 21.77 -14.18
CA ILE A 5 15.09 21.52 -15.37
C ILE A 5 14.38 20.17 -15.24
N LEU A 6 15.09 19.13 -14.80
CA LEU A 6 14.51 17.80 -14.58
C LEU A 6 13.40 17.82 -13.52
N ASP A 7 13.56 18.58 -12.45
CA ASP A 7 12.54 18.72 -11.41
C ASP A 7 11.31 19.49 -11.89
N ILE A 8 11.48 20.51 -12.74
CA ILE A 8 10.37 21.20 -13.41
C ILE A 8 9.64 20.23 -14.36
N CYS A 9 10.37 19.46 -15.16
CA CYS A 9 9.79 18.44 -16.04
C CYS A 9 9.03 17.37 -15.24
N ARG A 10 9.61 16.86 -14.15
CA ARG A 10 8.96 15.88 -13.25
C ARG A 10 7.70 16.45 -12.61
N LEU A 11 7.72 17.72 -12.20
CA LEU A 11 6.54 18.39 -11.65
C LEU A 11 5.43 18.47 -12.70
N PHE A 12 5.76 18.84 -13.93
CA PHE A 12 4.79 18.92 -15.02
C PHE A 12 4.20 17.54 -15.37
N LEU A 13 5.04 16.49 -15.40
CA LEU A 13 4.63 15.14 -15.79
C LEU A 13 3.89 14.38 -14.67
N PHE A 14 4.36 14.48 -13.42
CA PHE A 14 3.91 13.62 -12.32
C PHE A 14 3.17 14.37 -11.21
N GLY A 15 3.12 15.71 -11.25
CA GLY A 15 2.39 16.53 -10.28
C GLY A 15 2.81 16.23 -8.84
N HIS A 16 1.85 15.78 -8.03
CA HIS A 16 2.06 15.41 -6.62
C HIS A 16 3.02 14.22 -6.43
N LYS A 17 3.23 13.39 -7.47
CA LYS A 17 4.16 12.26 -7.47
C LYS A 17 5.57 12.61 -7.96
N SER A 18 5.87 13.89 -8.17
CA SER A 18 7.18 14.33 -8.67
C SER A 18 8.33 14.15 -7.68
N SER A 19 8.05 14.18 -6.36
CA SER A 19 9.02 13.94 -5.30
C SER A 19 8.36 13.20 -4.13
N SER A 20 9.17 12.58 -3.27
CA SER A 20 8.66 11.89 -2.07
C SER A 20 7.92 12.84 -1.14
N GLU A 21 8.48 14.03 -0.90
CA GLU A 21 7.94 15.05 0.01
C GLU A 21 6.57 15.53 -0.47
N ARG A 22 6.44 15.80 -1.77
CA ARG A 22 5.17 16.20 -2.38
C ARG A 22 4.13 15.09 -2.30
N TYR A 23 4.56 13.85 -2.51
CA TYR A 23 3.64 12.72 -2.46
C TYR A 23 3.15 12.46 -1.05
N VAL A 24 4.04 12.51 -0.06
CA VAL A 24 3.70 12.43 1.38
C VAL A 24 2.75 13.56 1.77
N ALA A 25 3.03 14.80 1.37
CA ALA A 25 2.16 15.94 1.65
C ALA A 25 0.76 15.75 1.03
N TRP A 26 0.70 15.26 -0.20
CA TRP A 26 -0.57 14.96 -0.86
C TRP A 26 -1.34 13.83 -0.17
N LEU A 27 -0.67 12.73 0.22
CA LEU A 27 -1.27 11.62 0.95
C LEU A 27 -1.84 12.06 2.30
N ARG A 28 -1.07 12.83 3.06
CA ARG A 28 -1.51 13.43 4.32
C ARG A 28 -2.73 14.33 4.10
N LYS A 29 -2.73 15.15 3.03
CA LYS A 29 -3.88 15.99 2.65
C LYS A 29 -5.12 15.17 2.28
N GLN A 30 -4.97 14.01 1.66
CA GLN A 30 -6.10 13.10 1.40
C GLN A 30 -6.65 12.48 2.70
N GLY A 31 -5.83 12.35 3.74
CA GLY A 31 -6.20 11.78 5.04
C GLY A 31 -5.48 10.48 5.38
N VAL A 32 -4.46 10.09 4.60
CA VAL A 32 -3.58 8.97 4.93
C VAL A 32 -2.68 9.38 6.09
N LYS A 33 -2.57 8.54 7.12
CA LYS A 33 -1.58 8.78 8.18
C LYS A 33 -0.22 8.32 7.67
N VAL A 34 0.72 9.25 7.53
CA VAL A 34 2.11 8.96 7.15
C VAL A 34 3.03 9.57 8.20
N GLY A 35 3.79 8.73 8.89
CA GLY A 35 4.79 9.13 9.87
C GLY A 35 5.96 9.88 9.26
N ASP A 36 6.85 10.39 10.10
CA ASP A 36 7.97 11.22 9.68
C ASP A 36 9.13 10.38 9.13
N HIS A 37 9.98 11.02 8.32
CA HIS A 37 11.12 10.35 7.67
C HIS A 37 10.73 9.13 6.81
N THR A 38 9.49 9.09 6.33
CA THR A 38 9.02 8.07 5.38
C THR A 38 9.29 8.52 3.95
N HIS A 39 9.90 7.63 3.16
CA HIS A 39 10.41 7.93 1.83
C HIS A 39 9.84 7.00 0.76
N PHE A 40 9.34 7.61 -0.32
CA PHE A 40 8.88 6.94 -1.53
C PHE A 40 9.91 7.16 -2.63
N TYR A 41 10.66 6.11 -3.01
CA TYR A 41 11.80 6.26 -3.93
C TYR A 41 11.42 6.61 -5.36
N THR A 42 10.31 6.06 -5.87
CA THR A 42 9.77 6.42 -7.19
C THR A 42 8.27 6.62 -7.10
N PRO A 43 7.81 7.76 -6.55
CA PRO A 43 6.40 7.99 -6.24
C PRO A 43 5.49 7.88 -7.48
N TRP A 44 6.01 8.19 -8.68
CA TRP A 44 5.29 8.05 -9.95
C TRP A 44 4.92 6.61 -10.31
N GLU A 45 5.62 5.60 -9.75
CA GLU A 45 5.28 4.18 -9.93
C GLU A 45 4.60 3.56 -8.70
N ILE A 46 4.58 4.26 -7.56
CA ILE A 46 3.97 3.75 -6.34
C ILE A 46 2.49 4.12 -6.32
N SER A 47 1.65 3.14 -6.02
CA SER A 47 0.20 3.32 -5.91
C SER A 47 -0.24 3.15 -4.47
N VAL A 48 -0.73 4.23 -3.86
CA VAL A 48 -1.39 4.17 -2.56
C VAL A 48 -2.86 4.45 -2.81
N ASP A 49 -3.70 3.49 -2.44
CA ASP A 49 -5.15 3.59 -2.59
C ASP A 49 -5.72 4.72 -1.73
N ALA A 50 -6.12 5.80 -2.38
CA ALA A 50 -6.64 6.99 -1.73
C ALA A 50 -8.17 7.09 -1.79
N GLN A 51 -8.92 5.99 -2.06
CA GLN A 51 -10.39 6.04 -2.03
C GLN A 51 -10.95 6.20 -0.61
N ARG A 52 -10.30 5.60 0.39
CA ARG A 52 -10.67 5.73 1.81
C ARG A 52 -9.40 5.93 2.65
N PRO A 53 -8.74 7.08 2.46
CA PRO A 53 -7.37 7.33 2.91
C PRO A 53 -7.18 7.20 4.42
N TRP A 54 -8.22 7.46 5.22
CA TRP A 54 -8.22 7.28 6.68
C TRP A 54 -8.03 5.82 7.14
N MET A 55 -8.10 4.84 6.23
CA MET A 55 -7.82 3.43 6.51
C MET A 55 -6.39 3.00 6.19
N ILE A 56 -5.52 3.91 5.72
CA ILE A 56 -4.11 3.64 5.51
C ILE A 56 -3.29 4.36 6.57
N GLU A 57 -2.45 3.59 7.26
CA GLU A 57 -1.49 4.09 8.22
C GLU A 57 -0.09 3.59 7.87
N ILE A 58 0.83 4.51 7.62
CA ILE A 58 2.24 4.25 7.37
C ILE A 58 3.01 4.90 8.51
N GLY A 59 3.83 4.13 9.22
CA GLY A 59 4.65 4.61 10.33
C GLY A 59 5.75 5.58 9.91
N SER A 60 6.67 5.85 10.84
CA SER A 60 7.86 6.67 10.61
C SER A 60 9.04 5.83 10.13
N HIS A 61 9.99 6.44 9.42
CA HIS A 61 11.18 5.77 8.87
C HIS A 61 10.86 4.61 7.91
N VAL A 62 9.76 4.70 7.16
CA VAL A 62 9.36 3.67 6.21
C VAL A 62 9.95 3.97 4.83
N HIS A 63 10.50 2.95 4.19
CA HIS A 63 11.15 3.04 2.88
C HIS A 63 10.35 2.22 1.87
N ILE A 64 9.68 2.89 0.93
CA ILE A 64 8.84 2.25 -0.08
C ILE A 64 9.47 2.42 -1.45
N THR A 65 9.82 1.30 -2.07
CA THR A 65 10.54 1.28 -3.34
C THR A 65 9.61 1.16 -4.55
N MET A 66 10.18 1.06 -5.74
CA MET A 66 9.48 1.21 -7.01
C MET A 66 8.35 0.20 -7.23
N GLY A 67 7.26 0.66 -7.86
CA GLY A 67 6.16 -0.19 -8.31
C GLY A 67 5.36 -0.85 -7.18
N CYS A 68 5.52 -0.41 -5.94
CA CYS A 68 4.75 -0.95 -4.82
C CYS A 68 3.29 -0.47 -4.87
N THR A 69 2.39 -1.31 -4.38
CA THR A 69 0.96 -1.01 -4.31
C THR A 69 0.45 -1.27 -2.89
N ILE A 70 -0.21 -0.28 -2.30
CA ILE A 70 -0.94 -0.42 -1.03
C ILE A 70 -2.43 -0.31 -1.36
N LEU A 71 -3.16 -1.43 -1.23
CA LEU A 71 -4.58 -1.53 -1.56
C LEU A 71 -5.44 -1.60 -0.30
N GLN A 72 -6.52 -0.84 -0.27
CA GLN A 72 -7.47 -0.76 0.84
C GLN A 72 -8.90 -1.13 0.41
N HIS A 73 -9.24 -1.04 -0.88
CA HIS A 73 -10.50 -1.53 -1.46
C HIS A 73 -10.27 -2.66 -2.47
N GLY A 74 -11.34 -3.43 -2.71
CA GLY A 74 -11.42 -4.40 -3.79
C GLY A 74 -12.81 -4.41 -4.44
N TYR A 75 -12.89 -4.94 -5.65
CA TYR A 75 -14.14 -5.16 -6.38
C TYR A 75 -14.56 -6.64 -6.40
N ASP A 76 -13.95 -7.46 -5.56
CA ASP A 76 -14.28 -8.88 -5.35
C ASP A 76 -15.74 -9.09 -4.93
N TRP A 77 -16.39 -8.07 -4.38
CA TRP A 77 -17.82 -8.05 -4.09
C TRP A 77 -18.71 -8.20 -5.33
N ALA A 78 -18.24 -7.88 -6.53
CA ALA A 78 -19.02 -8.06 -7.77
C ALA A 78 -19.34 -9.54 -8.04
N VAL A 79 -18.47 -10.46 -7.62
CA VAL A 79 -18.71 -11.91 -7.69
C VAL A 79 -19.82 -12.31 -6.72
N LEU A 80 -19.81 -11.75 -5.50
CA LEU A 80 -20.82 -12.02 -4.48
C LEU A 80 -22.17 -11.42 -4.87
N GLN A 81 -22.19 -10.22 -5.45
CA GLN A 81 -23.40 -9.58 -5.97
C GLN A 81 -24.06 -10.47 -7.02
N LYS A 82 -23.30 -10.98 -7.99
CA LYS A 82 -23.85 -11.88 -9.01
C LYS A 82 -24.37 -13.20 -8.43
N LYS A 83 -23.71 -13.75 -7.40
CA LYS A 83 -24.04 -15.06 -6.83
C LYS A 83 -25.19 -15.00 -5.83
N TYR A 84 -25.29 -13.93 -5.04
CA TYR A 84 -26.21 -13.81 -3.90
C TYR A 84 -27.16 -12.62 -3.97
N GLY A 85 -26.97 -11.70 -4.92
CA GLY A 85 -27.74 -10.45 -5.00
C GLY A 85 -27.29 -9.38 -3.99
N GLU A 86 -26.30 -9.67 -3.13
CA GLU A 86 -25.86 -8.78 -2.06
C GLU A 86 -24.58 -8.02 -2.41
N VAL A 87 -24.55 -6.72 -2.10
CA VAL A 87 -23.34 -5.88 -2.17
C VAL A 87 -22.69 -5.83 -0.80
N LEU A 88 -21.64 -6.62 -0.64
CA LEU A 88 -20.87 -6.70 0.59
C LEU A 88 -19.59 -5.89 0.38
N GLY A 89 -19.45 -4.75 1.05
CA GLY A 89 -18.29 -3.88 0.87
C GLY A 89 -16.97 -4.64 1.06
N SER A 90 -16.01 -4.45 0.14
CA SER A 90 -14.70 -5.07 0.23
C SER A 90 -13.64 -4.01 0.53
N TYR A 91 -13.35 -3.85 1.82
CA TYR A 91 -12.33 -2.92 2.29
C TYR A 91 -11.70 -3.43 3.59
N GLY A 92 -10.55 -2.87 3.96
CA GLY A 92 -9.87 -3.22 5.20
C GLY A 92 -8.71 -2.27 5.48
N LYS A 93 -8.44 -2.03 6.76
CA LYS A 93 -7.36 -1.15 7.21
C LYS A 93 -6.00 -1.76 6.84
N ALA A 94 -5.13 -0.98 6.19
CA ALA A 94 -3.75 -1.37 5.90
C ALA A 94 -2.82 -0.55 6.80
N LYS A 95 -2.01 -1.24 7.60
CA LYS A 95 -1.06 -0.61 8.52
C LYS A 95 0.36 -1.09 8.25
N ILE A 96 1.28 -0.16 8.09
CA ILE A 96 2.72 -0.39 8.06
C ILE A 96 3.33 0.23 9.32
N GLY A 97 4.05 -0.58 10.10
CA GLY A 97 4.77 -0.15 11.29
C GLY A 97 5.92 0.82 11.00
N ASN A 98 6.65 1.17 12.06
CA ASN A 98 7.83 2.03 11.99
C ASN A 98 9.05 1.25 11.49
N ASN A 99 10.00 1.97 10.90
CA ASN A 99 11.29 1.41 10.44
C ASN A 99 11.10 0.17 9.55
N ALA A 100 10.26 0.28 8.53
CA ALA A 100 9.96 -0.81 7.61
C ALA A 100 10.53 -0.55 6.21
N PHE A 101 11.00 -1.60 5.54
CA PHE A 101 11.42 -1.55 4.15
C PHE A 101 10.48 -2.37 3.28
N ILE A 102 9.88 -1.74 2.27
CA ILE A 102 8.96 -2.38 1.32
C ILE A 102 9.68 -2.52 -0.03
N GLY A 103 10.11 -3.74 -0.33
CA GLY A 103 10.86 -4.09 -1.53
C GLY A 103 10.05 -3.95 -2.81
N GLN A 104 10.76 -3.79 -3.91
CA GLN A 104 10.21 -3.34 -5.20
C GLN A 104 9.08 -4.25 -5.68
N LYS A 105 8.02 -3.67 -6.24
CA LYS A 105 6.85 -4.38 -6.79
C LYS A 105 6.11 -5.25 -5.75
N THR A 106 6.18 -4.86 -4.47
CA THR A 106 5.38 -5.49 -3.41
C THR A 106 3.95 -4.99 -3.45
N ILE A 107 2.99 -5.89 -3.22
CA ILE A 107 1.58 -5.55 -3.06
C ILE A 107 1.18 -5.81 -1.60
N VAL A 108 0.70 -4.77 -0.92
CA VAL A 108 0.10 -4.86 0.41
C VAL A 108 -1.41 -4.81 0.26
N LEU A 109 -2.10 -5.86 0.71
CA LEU A 109 -3.56 -5.97 0.61
C LEU A 109 -4.28 -5.36 1.80
N LYS A 110 -5.58 -5.10 1.59
CA LYS A 110 -6.52 -4.62 2.61
C LYS A 110 -6.55 -5.54 3.82
N GLY A 111 -6.65 -4.96 5.02
CA GLY A 111 -6.78 -5.70 6.28
C GLY A 111 -5.46 -6.19 6.89
N VAL A 112 -4.32 -5.94 6.24
CA VAL A 112 -3.01 -6.37 6.71
C VAL A 112 -2.40 -5.36 7.69
N GLN A 113 -1.72 -5.89 8.71
CA GLN A 113 -0.86 -5.11 9.60
C GLN A 113 0.58 -5.64 9.52
N ILE A 114 1.51 -4.79 9.10
CA ILE A 114 2.95 -5.06 9.11
C ILE A 114 3.52 -4.44 10.40
N GLY A 115 4.22 -5.23 11.20
CA GLY A 115 4.88 -4.78 12.42
C GLY A 115 6.06 -3.83 12.19
N ASP A 116 6.65 -3.37 13.29
CA ASP A 116 7.83 -2.51 13.28
C ASP A 116 9.10 -3.31 12.94
N ASN A 117 10.13 -2.64 12.40
CA ASN A 117 11.42 -3.25 12.05
C ASN A 117 11.28 -4.43 11.07
N VAL A 118 10.45 -4.26 10.05
CA VAL A 118 10.15 -5.31 9.06
C VAL A 118 10.78 -5.01 7.71
N ILE A 119 11.40 -6.02 7.10
CA ILE A 119 11.82 -5.98 5.70
C ILE A 119 10.89 -6.89 4.89
N VAL A 120 10.26 -6.33 3.87
CA VAL A 120 9.52 -7.09 2.87
C VAL A 120 10.35 -7.16 1.60
N GLY A 121 10.67 -8.36 1.13
CA GLY A 121 11.46 -8.56 -0.09
C GLY A 121 10.69 -8.14 -1.35
N ALA A 122 11.42 -7.92 -2.44
CA ALA A 122 10.84 -7.55 -3.72
C ALA A 122 9.86 -8.61 -4.26
N LYS A 123 8.85 -8.14 -5.02
CA LYS A 123 7.78 -8.95 -5.63
C LYS A 123 6.99 -9.79 -4.62
N SER A 124 6.90 -9.34 -3.37
CA SER A 124 6.11 -10.04 -2.34
C SER A 124 4.62 -9.67 -2.42
N LEU A 125 3.76 -10.59 -2.01
CA LEU A 125 2.34 -10.33 -1.78
C LEU A 125 2.07 -10.41 -0.28
N VAL A 126 1.80 -9.27 0.34
CA VAL A 126 1.45 -9.19 1.76
C VAL A 126 -0.07 -9.23 1.87
N ASN A 127 -0.58 -10.41 2.18
CA ASN A 127 -2.01 -10.73 2.33
C ASN A 127 -2.37 -11.23 3.74
N ARG A 128 -1.41 -11.26 4.67
CA ARG A 128 -1.59 -11.58 6.09
C ARG A 128 -0.71 -10.67 6.95
N PRO A 129 -1.06 -10.46 8.23
CA PRO A 129 -0.22 -9.70 9.15
C PRO A 129 1.21 -10.26 9.22
N LEU A 130 2.19 -9.35 9.32
CA LEU A 130 3.60 -9.66 9.49
C LEU A 130 4.02 -9.24 10.89
N ALA A 131 4.65 -10.15 11.64
CA ALA A 131 5.16 -9.85 12.98
C ALA A 131 6.35 -8.87 12.90
N PRO A 132 6.60 -8.10 13.98
CA PRO A 132 7.74 -7.18 14.02
C PRO A 132 9.09 -7.90 14.02
N ASN A 133 10.17 -7.17 13.72
CA ASN A 133 11.57 -7.63 13.74
C ASN A 133 11.85 -8.82 12.80
N GLY A 134 11.23 -8.80 11.60
CA GLY A 134 11.26 -9.93 10.69
C GLY A 134 11.60 -9.53 9.26
N VAL A 135 12.10 -10.52 8.50
CA VAL A 135 12.28 -10.42 7.05
C VAL A 135 11.32 -11.39 6.38
N TYR A 136 10.45 -10.88 5.52
CA TYR A 136 9.40 -11.63 4.84
C TYR A 136 9.57 -11.51 3.34
N VAL A 137 9.56 -12.64 2.63
CA VAL A 137 9.73 -12.65 1.17
C VAL A 137 8.75 -13.63 0.52
N GLY A 138 8.26 -13.26 -0.66
CA GLY A 138 7.51 -14.14 -1.53
C GLY A 138 6.01 -13.88 -1.56
N VAL A 139 5.31 -14.77 -2.26
CA VAL A 139 3.86 -14.76 -2.44
C VAL A 139 3.33 -15.94 -1.65
N GLN A 140 2.36 -15.71 -0.77
CA GLN A 140 1.66 -16.85 -0.18
C GLN A 140 0.99 -17.65 -1.29
N ARG A 141 1.18 -18.97 -1.28
CA ARG A 141 0.52 -19.91 -2.19
C ARG A 141 -0.95 -19.50 -2.37
N CYS A 142 -1.45 -19.51 -3.60
CA CYS A 142 -2.87 -19.32 -3.87
C CYS A 142 -3.64 -20.43 -3.15
N LEU A 143 -4.11 -20.11 -1.95
CA LEU A 143 -4.82 -21.01 -1.07
C LEU A 143 -6.29 -20.64 -1.13
N CYS A 144 -7.15 -21.64 -1.30
CA CYS A 144 -8.58 -21.45 -1.06
C CYS A 144 -8.78 -21.16 0.43
N VAL A 145 -8.79 -19.88 0.80
CA VAL A 145 -8.99 -19.41 2.18
C VAL A 145 -10.47 -19.38 2.58
N GLY A 146 -11.38 -19.70 1.67
CA GLY A 146 -12.81 -19.74 1.93
C GLY A 146 -13.61 -20.01 0.66
N LYS A 147 -14.91 -20.31 0.84
CA LYS A 147 -15.87 -20.31 -0.27
C LYS A 147 -16.31 -18.88 -0.54
N THR A 148 -16.73 -18.59 -1.78
CA THR A 148 -17.45 -17.34 -2.10
C THR A 148 -18.76 -17.34 -1.32
N THR A 149 -18.70 -16.93 -0.06
CA THR A 149 -19.77 -16.80 0.93
C THR A 149 -19.63 -15.37 1.47
N GLY A 150 -20.72 -14.72 1.83
CA GLY A 150 -20.78 -13.27 2.03
C GLY A 150 -19.90 -12.64 3.13
N LYS A 151 -18.92 -13.35 3.69
CA LYS A 151 -18.00 -12.83 4.71
C LYS A 151 -16.56 -13.06 4.27
N TRP A 152 -15.87 -11.99 3.89
CA TRP A 152 -14.42 -11.94 3.79
C TRP A 152 -13.87 -11.47 5.13
N GLY A 153 -13.20 -12.36 5.87
CA GLY A 153 -12.52 -12.01 7.12
C GLY A 153 -12.33 -13.20 8.04
N GLY A 154 -11.09 -13.66 8.15
CA GLY A 154 -10.55 -14.28 9.37
C GLY A 154 -9.65 -13.27 10.05
#